data_AF-A0A2G5HUH8-F1
#
_entry.id   AF-A0A2G5HUH8-F1
#
_cell.length_a   1.000
_cell.length_b   1.000
_cell.length_c   1.000
_cell.angle_alpha   90.00
_cell.angle_beta   90.00
_cell.angle_gamma   90.00
#
_symmetry.space_group_name_H-M   'P 1'
#
loop_
_entity.id
_entity.type
_entity.pdbx_description
1 polymer ?
#
loop_
_entity_poly.entity_id
_entity_poly.type
_entity_poly.pdbx_seq_one_letter_code
_entity_poly.pdbx_strand_id
1 'polypeptide(L)'
;MPFDRGLTSAEQILRALAHHLDGKVGYVVFRVTYGDDKKWEQFVERLTGYMHAGLEHETNREVAEALKAVFELDIRDNETELKNASKSEVRACVWADVEIARTRLTINSIFRAWVASTNGMFSITKYGACIYADEEVVESVLQGEDPRAGFFDTPYHAYVKILDYQFEDEPYQYDSEEEPDEQVRASLNAGDDGCDPIEGCRSYDVGWVKAAARMLMPWVYAMLSKGEGWDWVYVRPPAISKL
;
A
#
# COMPACT_ATOMS: atom_id res chain seq x y z
N MET A 1 -18.02 -4.73 -5.19
CA MET A 1 -19.16 -3.89 -5.62
C MET A 1 -19.03 -3.59 -7.11
N PRO A 2 -20.11 -3.62 -7.91
CA PRO A 2 -20.02 -3.23 -9.31
C PRO A 2 -19.87 -1.71 -9.43
N PHE A 3 -19.08 -1.29 -10.42
CA PHE A 3 -18.82 0.11 -10.75
C PHE A 3 -20.12 0.86 -11.06
N ASP A 4 -20.31 2.02 -10.42
CA ASP A 4 -21.23 3.03 -10.91
C ASP A 4 -20.41 3.93 -11.85
N ARG A 5 -20.58 3.77 -13.17
CA ARG A 5 -19.72 4.40 -14.22
C ARG A 5 -19.78 5.94 -14.26
N GLY A 6 -20.34 6.60 -13.25
CA GLY A 6 -20.47 8.06 -13.14
C GLY A 6 -19.78 8.71 -11.95
N LEU A 7 -19.19 7.95 -11.01
CA LEU A 7 -18.55 8.53 -9.82
C LEU A 7 -17.05 8.77 -10.02
N THR A 8 -16.59 9.95 -9.63
CA THR A 8 -15.16 10.30 -9.49
C THR A 8 -14.47 9.40 -8.45
N SER A 9 -13.13 9.39 -8.45
CA SER A 9 -12.34 8.65 -7.45
C SER A 9 -12.68 9.12 -6.02
N ALA A 10 -12.77 10.43 -5.80
CA ALA A 10 -13.16 10.96 -4.49
C ALA A 10 -14.59 10.58 -4.07
N GLU A 11 -15.56 10.58 -4.98
CA GLU A 11 -16.92 10.15 -4.67
C GLU A 11 -16.99 8.64 -4.32
N GLN A 12 -16.17 7.82 -4.98
CA GLN A 12 -16.04 6.40 -4.63
C GLN A 12 -15.51 6.23 -3.20
N ILE A 13 -14.49 7.00 -2.82
CA ILE A 13 -13.93 6.99 -1.47
C ILE A 13 -14.97 7.44 -0.43
N LEU A 14 -15.66 8.55 -0.69
CA LEU A 14 -16.67 9.08 0.22
C LEU A 14 -17.82 8.09 0.43
N ARG A 15 -18.26 7.41 -0.64
CA ARG A 15 -19.26 6.34 -0.55
C ARG A 15 -18.76 5.14 0.27
N ALA A 16 -17.48 4.81 0.16
CA ALA A 16 -16.86 3.74 0.94
C ALA A 16 -16.60 4.12 2.41
N LEU A 17 -16.75 5.40 2.79
CA LEU A 17 -16.49 5.88 4.16
C LEU A 17 -17.34 5.15 5.22
N ALA A 18 -18.57 4.76 4.87
CA ALA A 18 -19.45 3.98 5.76
C ALA A 18 -18.87 2.60 6.15
N HIS A 19 -17.89 2.10 5.40
CA HIS A 19 -17.19 0.85 5.68
C HIS A 19 -15.84 1.07 6.38
N HIS A 20 -15.39 2.31 6.56
CA HIS A 20 -14.22 2.63 7.36
C HIS A 20 -14.64 2.64 8.84
N LEU A 21 -14.02 1.77 9.64
CA LEU A 21 -14.48 1.47 10.99
C LEU A 21 -14.30 2.62 11.98
N ASP A 22 -13.31 3.47 11.73
CA ASP A 22 -13.01 4.69 12.49
C ASP A 22 -13.57 5.95 11.83
N GLY A 23 -14.24 5.81 10.68
CA GLY A 23 -14.73 6.94 9.88
C GLY A 23 -13.63 7.84 9.33
N LYS A 24 -12.38 7.36 9.27
CA LYS A 24 -11.23 8.10 8.76
C LYS A 24 -10.78 7.57 7.40
N VAL A 25 -10.28 8.48 6.56
CA VAL A 25 -9.67 8.13 5.27
C VAL A 25 -8.18 8.45 5.31
N GLY A 26 -7.35 7.55 4.79
CA GLY A 26 -5.91 7.74 4.76
C GLY A 26 -5.18 6.41 4.81
N TYR A 27 -3.89 6.45 4.52
CA TYR A 27 -3.05 5.26 4.56
C TYR A 27 -2.58 4.97 5.97
N VAL A 28 -2.36 3.69 6.26
CA VAL A 28 -1.47 3.29 7.36
C VAL A 28 -0.04 3.46 6.89
N VAL A 29 0.79 4.16 7.68
CA VAL A 29 2.18 4.46 7.35
C VAL A 29 3.08 3.84 8.41
N PHE A 30 3.94 2.91 8.00
CA PHE A 30 4.94 2.30 8.86
C PHE A 30 6.26 3.07 8.75
N ARG A 31 6.67 3.71 9.85
CA ARG A 31 8.00 4.30 9.98
C ARG A 31 9.00 3.18 10.24
N VAL A 32 9.91 2.94 9.30
CA VAL A 32 10.95 1.90 9.47
C VAL A 32 12.38 2.49 9.49
N THR A 33 12.51 3.80 9.22
CA THR A 33 13.74 4.56 9.39
C THR A 33 13.68 5.49 10.61
N TYR A 34 14.80 5.56 11.34
CA TYR A 34 14.92 6.22 12.63
C TYR A 34 16.25 6.97 12.72
N GLY A 35 16.26 8.09 13.44
CA GLY A 35 17.48 8.87 13.71
C GLY A 35 17.33 10.38 13.50
N ASP A 36 16.29 10.82 12.80
CA ASP A 36 15.96 12.25 12.62
C ASP A 36 14.45 12.48 12.67
N ASP A 37 13.95 12.84 13.85
CA ASP A 37 12.51 13.08 14.07
C ASP A 37 12.02 14.35 13.37
N LYS A 38 12.89 15.36 13.19
CA LYS A 38 12.50 16.59 12.48
C LYS A 38 12.30 16.31 11.00
N LYS A 39 13.20 15.50 10.42
CA LYS A 39 13.06 15.03 9.05
C LYS A 39 11.80 14.19 8.87
N TRP A 40 11.49 13.34 9.84
CA TRP A 40 10.26 12.57 9.86
C TRP A 40 9.00 13.45 9.92
N GLU A 41 8.96 14.45 10.81
CA GLU A 41 7.86 15.41 10.91
C GLU A 41 7.64 16.15 9.58
N GLN A 42 8.71 16.61 8.94
CA GLN A 42 8.65 17.26 7.62
C GLN A 42 8.13 16.30 6.54
N PHE A 43 8.54 15.03 6.59
CA PHE A 43 8.06 14.01 5.68
C PHE A 43 6.54 13.81 5.81
N VAL A 44 6.04 13.65 7.05
CA VAL A 44 4.60 13.45 7.30
C VAL A 44 3.80 14.68 6.86
N GLU A 45 4.28 15.90 7.14
CA GLU A 45 3.65 17.14 6.69
C GLU A 45 3.58 17.19 5.15
N ARG A 46 4.69 16.90 4.47
CA ARG A 46 4.77 16.98 3.01
C ARG A 46 3.97 15.89 2.31
N LEU A 47 3.98 14.66 2.85
CA LEU A 47 3.16 13.56 2.36
C LEU A 47 1.67 13.88 2.47
N THR A 48 1.25 14.43 3.61
CA THR A 48 -0.11 14.93 3.82
C THR A 48 -0.45 16.03 2.81
N GLY A 49 0.49 16.94 2.57
CA GLY A 49 0.37 17.99 1.56
C GLY A 49 0.09 17.43 0.16
N TYR A 50 0.80 16.39 -0.28
CA TYR A 50 0.55 15.77 -1.59
C TYR A 50 -0.86 15.19 -1.71
N MET A 51 -1.31 14.49 -0.66
CA MET A 51 -2.65 13.89 -0.64
C MET A 51 -3.75 14.96 -0.63
N HIS A 52 -3.57 16.05 0.12
CA HIS A 52 -4.48 17.18 0.13
C HIS A 52 -4.51 17.91 -1.21
N ALA A 53 -3.37 18.13 -1.84
CA ALA A 53 -3.27 18.75 -3.16
C ALA A 53 -4.01 17.91 -4.21
N GLY A 54 -3.84 16.58 -4.19
CA GLY A 54 -4.59 15.68 -5.07
C GLY A 54 -6.10 15.80 -4.91
N LEU A 55 -6.60 15.92 -3.66
CA LEU A 55 -8.02 16.18 -3.38
C LEU A 55 -8.49 17.57 -3.85
N GLU A 56 -7.63 18.58 -3.86
CA GLU A 56 -7.97 19.92 -4.36
C GLU A 56 -8.26 19.99 -5.85
N HIS A 57 -7.74 19.01 -6.60
CA HIS A 57 -7.99 18.88 -8.03
C HIS A 57 -9.29 18.14 -8.37
N GLU A 58 -10.06 17.73 -7.38
CA GLU A 58 -11.37 17.13 -7.61
C GLU A 58 -12.40 18.17 -8.08
N THR A 59 -13.18 17.79 -9.09
CA THR A 59 -14.19 18.68 -9.67
C THR A 59 -15.31 19.00 -8.68
N ASN A 60 -15.60 18.07 -7.77
CA ASN A 60 -16.61 18.23 -6.74
C ASN A 60 -15.96 18.72 -5.44
N ARG A 61 -15.98 20.04 -5.24
CA ARG A 61 -15.36 20.69 -4.08
C ARG A 61 -15.97 20.26 -2.75
N GLU A 62 -17.28 19.98 -2.70
CA GLU A 62 -17.93 19.53 -1.45
C GLU A 62 -17.41 18.15 -1.04
N VAL A 63 -17.21 17.25 -2.00
CA VAL A 63 -16.62 15.92 -1.75
C VAL A 63 -15.17 16.05 -1.31
N ALA A 64 -14.38 16.91 -1.97
CA ALA A 64 -12.99 17.15 -1.58
C ALA A 64 -12.87 17.63 -0.13
N GLU A 65 -13.68 18.63 0.26
CA GLU A 65 -13.68 19.15 1.63
C GLU A 65 -14.20 18.13 2.64
N ALA A 66 -15.21 17.33 2.28
CA ALA A 66 -15.68 16.24 3.13
C ALA A 66 -14.59 15.18 3.39
N LEU A 67 -13.83 14.79 2.36
CA LEU A 67 -12.72 13.85 2.51
C LEU A 67 -11.58 14.44 3.33
N LYS A 68 -11.20 15.71 3.09
CA LYS A 68 -10.17 16.39 3.90
C LYS A 68 -10.57 16.47 5.37
N ALA A 69 -11.86 16.69 5.68
CA ALA A 69 -12.35 16.78 7.05
C ALA A 69 -12.21 15.47 7.84
N VAL A 70 -12.17 14.33 7.15
CA VAL A 70 -12.01 13.00 7.76
C VAL A 70 -10.65 12.38 7.43
N PHE A 71 -9.75 13.12 6.77
CA PHE A 71 -8.42 12.64 6.41
C PHE A 71 -7.54 12.49 7.64
N GLU A 72 -6.91 11.32 7.78
CA GLU A 72 -5.98 11.02 8.85
C GLU A 72 -5.03 9.89 8.43
N LEU A 73 -3.73 10.17 8.46
CA LEU A 73 -2.71 9.13 8.34
C LEU A 73 -2.61 8.36 9.65
N ASP A 74 -2.69 7.03 9.58
CA ASP A 74 -2.46 6.16 10.74
C ASP A 74 -0.97 5.84 10.80
N ILE A 75 -0.24 6.64 11.59
CA ILE A 75 1.21 6.50 11.73
C ILE A 75 1.54 5.40 12.74
N ARG A 76 2.26 4.38 12.27
CA ARG A 76 2.87 3.33 13.09
C ARG A 76 4.32 3.67 13.33
N ASP A 77 4.55 4.25 14.50
CA ASP A 77 5.87 4.62 14.99
C ASP A 77 6.19 3.83 16.26
N ASN A 78 6.98 2.76 16.10
CA ASN A 78 7.49 1.95 17.20
C ASN A 78 8.91 1.50 16.86
N GLU A 79 9.92 2.27 17.28
CA GLU A 79 11.33 2.00 16.95
C GLU A 79 11.79 0.61 17.39
N THR A 80 11.26 0.09 18.50
CA THR A 80 11.70 -1.21 19.03
C THR A 80 11.29 -2.36 18.09
N GLU A 81 10.15 -2.23 17.41
CA GLU A 81 9.58 -3.26 16.55
C GLU A 81 9.86 -3.03 15.06
N LEU A 82 9.94 -1.77 14.63
CA LEU A 82 9.93 -1.39 13.21
C LEU A 82 11.28 -0.95 12.65
N LYS A 83 12.28 -0.69 13.51
CA LYS A 83 13.58 -0.20 13.05
C LYS A 83 14.25 -1.20 12.11
N ASN A 84 14.44 -0.78 10.87
CA ASN A 84 14.98 -1.61 9.77
C ASN A 84 14.14 -2.84 9.44
N ALA A 85 12.86 -2.90 9.83
CA ALA A 85 11.96 -3.98 9.43
C ALA A 85 11.88 -4.03 7.90
N SER A 86 12.03 -5.22 7.32
CA SER A 86 11.87 -5.47 5.90
C SER A 86 10.41 -5.31 5.45
N LYS A 87 10.18 -5.21 4.13
CA LYS A 87 8.82 -5.15 3.58
C LYS A 87 8.05 -6.43 3.88
N SER A 88 8.73 -7.57 3.82
CA SER A 88 8.18 -8.85 4.25
C SER A 88 7.83 -8.77 5.74
N GLU A 89 8.68 -8.34 6.66
CA GLU A 89 8.29 -8.25 8.09
C GLU A 89 7.11 -7.29 8.37
N VAL A 90 6.98 -6.21 7.63
CA VAL A 90 5.84 -5.29 7.75
C VAL A 90 4.54 -5.92 7.21
N ARG A 91 4.62 -6.67 6.11
CA ARG A 91 3.47 -7.30 5.41
C ARG A 91 3.11 -8.69 5.95
N ALA A 92 4.10 -9.54 6.17
CA ALA A 92 4.04 -11.00 6.17
C ALA A 92 3.51 -11.57 7.47
N CYS A 93 2.63 -12.56 7.32
CA CYS A 93 2.48 -13.65 8.27
C CYS A 93 3.62 -14.64 8.04
N VAL A 94 4.55 -14.78 8.98
CA VAL A 94 5.38 -15.99 9.01
C VAL A 94 4.50 -17.13 9.51
N TRP A 95 4.11 -18.05 8.62
CA TRP A 95 3.60 -19.35 9.04
C TRP A 95 4.78 -20.13 9.62
N ALA A 96 4.97 -20.04 10.94
CA ALA A 96 5.97 -20.88 11.59
C ALA A 96 5.44 -22.33 11.60
N ASP A 97 6.04 -23.18 10.76
CA ASP A 97 6.03 -24.63 10.89
C ASP A 97 6.62 -25.02 12.25
N VAL A 98 5.77 -25.09 13.26
CA VAL A 98 6.05 -25.86 14.48
C VAL A 98 4.73 -26.50 14.91
N GLU A 99 4.83 -27.78 15.26
CA GLU A 99 3.86 -28.77 15.76
C GLU A 99 2.89 -28.31 16.89
N ILE A 100 2.79 -27.01 17.16
CA ILE A 100 1.98 -26.32 18.17
C ILE A 100 0.95 -25.36 17.50
N ALA A 101 0.68 -25.49 16.20
CA ALA A 101 -0.24 -24.59 15.48
C ALA A 101 -1.74 -24.93 15.60
N ARG A 102 -2.17 -25.75 16.57
CA ARG A 102 -3.60 -26.13 16.73
C ARG A 102 -4.38 -25.28 17.73
N THR A 103 -3.78 -24.27 18.37
CA THR A 103 -4.53 -23.50 19.41
C THR A 103 -4.19 -22.01 19.53
N ARG A 104 -3.25 -21.47 18.76
CA ARG A 104 -3.00 -20.01 18.70
C ARG A 104 -2.55 -19.60 17.30
N LEU A 105 -3.41 -18.89 16.59
CA LEU A 105 -3.05 -18.02 15.46
C LEU A 105 -1.99 -17.04 15.97
N THR A 106 -0.71 -17.32 15.73
CA THR A 106 0.36 -16.38 16.06
C THR A 106 0.54 -15.49 14.85
N ILE A 107 -0.29 -14.46 14.75
CA ILE A 107 -0.22 -13.47 13.67
C ILE A 107 1.01 -12.60 13.95
N ASN A 108 2.17 -13.00 13.43
CA ASN A 108 3.40 -12.20 13.48
C ASN A 108 3.48 -11.22 12.29
N SER A 109 2.36 -10.67 11.84
CA SER A 109 2.31 -9.60 10.83
C SER A 109 1.80 -8.33 11.48
N ILE A 110 2.56 -7.24 11.47
CA ILE A 110 2.13 -6.01 12.16
C ILE A 110 0.89 -5.44 11.45
N PHE A 111 0.90 -5.44 10.11
CA PHE A 111 -0.23 -4.95 9.33
C PHE A 111 -1.43 -5.92 9.35
N ARG A 112 -1.26 -7.23 9.07
CA ARG A 112 -2.41 -8.15 9.05
C ARG A 112 -2.98 -8.44 10.44
N ALA A 113 -2.16 -8.45 11.51
CA ALA A 113 -2.68 -8.49 12.87
C ALA A 113 -3.57 -7.29 13.17
N TRP A 114 -3.14 -6.10 12.76
CA TRP A 114 -3.95 -4.90 12.96
C TRP A 114 -5.26 -4.96 12.17
N VAL A 115 -5.23 -5.29 10.87
CA VAL A 115 -6.44 -5.41 10.03
C VAL A 115 -7.42 -6.44 10.63
N ALA A 116 -6.92 -7.60 11.08
CA ALA A 116 -7.72 -8.61 11.75
C ALA A 116 -8.33 -8.10 13.07
N SER A 117 -7.56 -7.36 13.87
CA SER A 117 -8.03 -6.78 15.14
C SER A 117 -9.12 -5.74 14.95
N THR A 118 -9.09 -5.00 13.84
CA THR A 118 -10.13 -4.02 13.51
C THR A 118 -11.36 -4.68 12.87
N ASN A 119 -11.28 -5.92 12.39
CA ASN A 119 -12.27 -6.51 11.47
C ASN A 119 -12.40 -5.68 10.17
N GLY A 120 -11.26 -5.19 9.68
CA GLY A 120 -11.17 -4.34 8.49
C GLY A 120 -11.40 -5.14 7.22
N MET A 121 -12.09 -4.55 6.24
CA MET A 121 -12.28 -5.17 4.93
C MET A 121 -11.12 -4.82 4.01
N PHE A 122 -10.34 -5.80 3.54
CA PHE A 122 -9.21 -5.58 2.63
C PHE A 122 -9.61 -4.92 1.29
N SER A 123 -10.90 -4.95 0.93
CA SER A 123 -11.45 -4.17 -0.19
C SER A 123 -11.51 -2.66 0.07
N ILE A 124 -10.97 -2.17 1.20
CA ILE A 124 -10.83 -0.75 1.51
C ILE A 124 -9.34 -0.50 1.63
N THR A 125 -8.83 0.51 0.92
CA THR A 125 -7.38 0.76 0.81
C THR A 125 -6.67 0.83 2.15
N LYS A 126 -7.26 1.47 3.15
CA LYS A 126 -6.68 1.55 4.50
C LYS A 126 -6.34 0.19 5.12
N TYR A 127 -7.10 -0.85 4.76
CA TYR A 127 -6.91 -2.23 5.24
C TYR A 127 -6.30 -3.17 4.19
N GLY A 128 -6.27 -2.76 2.92
CA GLY A 128 -5.70 -3.54 1.81
C GLY A 128 -4.30 -3.11 1.39
N ALA A 129 -3.83 -1.95 1.83
CA ALA A 129 -2.52 -1.43 1.47
C ALA A 129 -1.94 -0.51 2.54
N CYS A 130 -0.62 -0.50 2.69
CA CYS A 130 0.08 0.40 3.61
C CYS A 130 1.30 1.05 2.96
N ILE A 131 1.72 2.19 3.50
CA ILE A 131 2.94 2.88 3.09
C ILE A 131 4.11 2.37 3.95
N TYR A 132 5.17 1.92 3.28
CA TYR A 132 6.44 1.56 3.89
C TYR A 132 7.39 2.75 3.78
N ALA A 133 7.62 3.47 4.88
CA ALA A 133 8.42 4.68 4.91
C ALA A 133 9.84 4.41 5.42
N ASP A 134 10.68 3.92 4.50
CA ASP A 134 12.12 3.82 4.68
C ASP A 134 12.85 5.11 4.28
N GLU A 135 14.17 5.12 4.44
CA GLU A 135 15.00 6.28 4.16
C GLU A 135 14.85 6.77 2.72
N GLU A 136 14.72 5.85 1.74
CA GLU A 136 14.52 6.19 0.34
C GLU A 136 13.19 6.91 0.12
N VAL A 137 12.11 6.45 0.74
CA VAL A 137 10.78 7.08 0.66
C VAL A 137 10.77 8.44 1.34
N VAL A 138 11.38 8.54 2.53
CA VAL A 138 11.49 9.81 3.26
C VAL A 138 12.22 10.85 2.41
N GLU A 139 13.38 10.49 1.84
CA GLU A 139 14.15 11.37 0.96
C GLU A 139 13.39 11.70 -0.33
N SER A 140 12.75 10.72 -0.95
CA SER A 140 11.99 10.95 -2.19
C SER A 140 10.91 12.02 -2.03
N VAL A 141 10.15 11.97 -0.94
CA VAL A 141 9.09 12.95 -0.67
C VAL A 141 9.68 14.32 -0.32
N LEU A 142 10.73 14.37 0.51
CA LEU A 142 11.36 15.64 0.93
C LEU A 142 12.06 16.37 -0.22
N GLN A 143 12.73 15.64 -1.11
CA GLN A 143 13.45 16.20 -2.26
C GLN A 143 12.56 16.45 -3.47
N GLY A 144 11.35 15.88 -3.50
CA GLY A 144 10.37 16.12 -4.56
C GLY A 144 9.83 17.54 -4.58
N GLU A 145 8.97 17.83 -5.55
CA GLU A 145 8.38 19.15 -5.77
C GLU A 145 7.51 19.62 -4.59
N ASP A 146 7.34 20.92 -4.40
CA ASP A 146 6.38 21.41 -3.38
C ASP A 146 4.97 20.88 -3.71
N PRO A 147 4.27 20.19 -2.78
CA PRO A 147 2.90 19.74 -2.99
C PRO A 147 1.93 20.86 -3.40
N ARG A 148 2.25 22.11 -3.09
CA ARG A 148 1.47 23.30 -3.44
C ARG A 148 1.81 23.86 -4.84
N ALA A 149 2.88 23.38 -5.47
CA ALA A 149 3.17 23.69 -6.86
C ALA A 149 2.16 22.96 -7.75
N GLY A 150 1.72 23.60 -8.85
CA GLY A 150 0.63 23.13 -9.70
C GLY A 150 0.70 21.62 -10.01
N PHE A 151 -0.38 20.90 -9.68
CA PHE A 151 -0.42 19.44 -9.70
C PHE A 151 -0.13 18.82 -11.06
N PHE A 152 -0.58 19.43 -12.16
CA PHE A 152 -0.33 18.92 -13.51
C PHE A 152 1.05 19.29 -14.07
N ASP A 153 1.71 20.29 -13.47
CA ASP A 153 2.96 20.86 -13.97
C ASP A 153 4.20 20.25 -13.30
N THR A 154 4.01 19.48 -12.23
CA THR A 154 5.10 18.87 -11.46
C THR A 154 5.47 17.48 -12.00
N PRO A 155 6.76 17.16 -12.16
CA PRO A 155 7.20 15.80 -12.45
C PRO A 155 6.77 14.78 -11.38
N TYR A 156 6.81 13.50 -11.73
CA TYR A 156 6.51 12.39 -10.81
C TYR A 156 7.76 11.93 -10.02
N HIS A 157 8.52 12.86 -9.45
CA HIS A 157 9.79 12.54 -8.76
C HIS A 157 9.57 12.05 -7.32
N ALA A 158 8.63 12.66 -6.58
CA ALA A 158 8.24 12.16 -5.27
C ALA A 158 7.40 10.88 -5.40
N TYR A 159 7.78 9.84 -4.67
CA TYR A 159 7.03 8.60 -4.58
C TYR A 159 7.10 8.02 -3.16
N VAL A 160 6.18 7.11 -2.88
CA VAL A 160 6.19 6.25 -1.70
C VAL A 160 6.17 4.78 -2.13
N LYS A 161 6.55 3.88 -1.23
CA LYS A 161 6.39 2.44 -1.42
C LYS A 161 5.06 2.02 -0.81
N ILE A 162 4.16 1.48 -1.62
CA ILE A 162 2.92 0.88 -1.16
C ILE A 162 3.11 -0.63 -1.14
N LEU A 163 2.79 -1.28 0.00
CA LEU A 163 2.77 -2.72 0.12
C LEU A 163 1.34 -3.23 -0.05
N ASP A 164 1.17 -4.29 -0.83
CA ASP A 164 -0.09 -5.04 -0.92
C ASP A 164 -0.26 -5.91 0.34
N TYR A 165 -1.43 -5.84 0.96
CA TYR A 165 -1.83 -6.71 2.06
C TYR A 165 -1.93 -8.17 1.62
N GLN A 166 -2.43 -8.43 0.41
CA GLN A 166 -2.80 -9.77 -0.06
C GLN A 166 -1.61 -10.58 -0.57
N PHE A 167 -0.54 -9.91 -1.02
CA PHE A 167 0.66 -10.59 -1.48
C PHE A 167 1.23 -11.59 -0.46
N GLU A 168 1.51 -12.79 -0.94
CA GLU A 168 2.14 -13.87 -0.19
C GLU A 168 3.59 -14.02 -0.67
N ASP A 169 4.54 -14.00 0.27
CA ASP A 169 5.96 -14.10 -0.09
C ASP A 169 6.35 -15.50 -0.60
N GLU A 170 5.54 -16.51 -0.27
CA GLU A 170 5.66 -17.87 -0.80
C GLU A 170 4.70 -18.07 -1.97
N PRO A 171 5.17 -18.69 -3.07
CA PRO A 171 4.30 -18.97 -4.22
C PRO A 171 3.23 -20.00 -3.85
N TYR A 172 2.04 -19.82 -4.41
CA TYR A 172 0.97 -20.81 -4.33
C TYR A 172 1.47 -22.16 -4.85
N GLN A 173 1.20 -23.22 -4.08
CA GLN A 173 1.62 -24.57 -4.42
C GLN A 173 0.48 -25.28 -5.16
N TYR A 174 0.53 -25.24 -6.49
CA TYR A 174 -0.38 -25.97 -7.36
C TYR A 174 -0.16 -27.48 -7.20
N ASP A 175 -1.26 -28.22 -7.14
CA ASP A 175 -1.25 -29.68 -7.19
C ASP A 175 -1.49 -30.23 -8.60
N SER A 176 -1.51 -31.56 -8.75
CA SER A 176 -1.71 -32.22 -10.03
C SER A 176 -3.14 -32.19 -10.55
N GLU A 177 -4.12 -31.85 -9.71
CA GLU A 177 -5.50 -31.63 -10.14
C GLU A 177 -5.68 -30.23 -10.74
N GLU A 178 -4.98 -29.24 -10.18
CA GLU A 178 -5.01 -27.84 -10.63
C GLU A 178 -4.17 -27.62 -11.89
N GLU A 179 -2.93 -28.13 -11.93
CA GLU A 179 -2.06 -28.11 -13.11
C GLU A 179 -1.50 -29.52 -13.39
N PRO A 180 -2.07 -30.25 -14.36
CA PRO A 180 -1.65 -31.60 -14.70
C PRO A 180 -0.23 -31.68 -15.29
N ASP A 181 0.23 -30.64 -16.00
CA ASP A 181 1.56 -30.62 -16.60
C ASP A 181 2.64 -30.41 -15.53
N GLU A 182 3.50 -31.42 -15.33
CA GLU A 182 4.54 -31.40 -14.30
C GLU A 182 5.56 -30.27 -14.50
N GLN A 183 5.91 -29.94 -15.75
CA GLN A 183 6.90 -28.89 -16.02
C GLN A 183 6.31 -27.51 -15.75
N VAL A 184 5.05 -27.29 -16.17
CA VAL A 184 4.33 -26.04 -15.89
C VAL A 184 4.10 -25.90 -14.39
N ARG A 185 3.62 -26.94 -13.71
CA ARG A 185 3.42 -26.94 -12.25
C ARG A 185 4.71 -26.66 -11.48
N ALA A 186 5.81 -27.31 -11.85
CA ALA A 186 7.11 -27.06 -11.22
C ALA A 186 7.59 -25.61 -11.41
N SER A 187 7.33 -25.02 -12.58
CA SER A 187 7.66 -23.62 -12.86
C SER A 187 6.78 -22.66 -12.04
N LEU A 188 5.47 -22.89 -11.96
CA LEU A 188 4.54 -22.06 -11.19
C LEU A 188 4.86 -22.13 -9.69
N ASN A 189 5.07 -23.33 -9.15
CA ASN A 189 5.39 -23.54 -7.73
C ASN A 189 6.76 -22.98 -7.34
N ALA A 190 7.66 -22.74 -8.32
CA ALA A 190 8.93 -22.07 -8.09
C ALA A 190 8.79 -20.55 -7.88
N GLY A 191 7.65 -19.94 -8.26
CA GLY A 191 7.43 -18.50 -8.14
C GLY A 191 8.41 -17.68 -8.97
N ASP A 192 8.68 -18.13 -10.20
CA ASP A 192 9.72 -17.55 -11.06
C ASP A 192 9.16 -17.19 -12.43
N ASP A 193 8.84 -15.90 -12.62
CA ASP A 193 8.38 -15.35 -13.90
C ASP A 193 9.55 -14.99 -14.83
N GLY A 194 10.78 -15.42 -14.50
CA GLY A 194 11.99 -15.12 -15.25
C GLY A 194 12.50 -13.69 -15.08
N CYS A 195 11.98 -12.92 -14.12
CA CYS A 195 12.41 -11.55 -13.89
C CYS A 195 13.77 -11.48 -13.18
N ASP A 196 14.42 -10.31 -13.27
CA ASP A 196 15.59 -10.01 -12.44
C ASP A 196 15.17 -9.93 -10.96
N PRO A 197 15.92 -10.55 -10.03
CA PRO A 197 15.51 -10.63 -8.64
C PRO A 197 15.42 -9.25 -7.98
N ILE A 198 14.31 -8.98 -7.29
CA ILE A 198 14.17 -7.84 -6.38
C ILE A 198 13.98 -8.41 -4.98
N GLU A 199 14.91 -8.13 -4.08
CA GLU A 199 14.87 -8.63 -2.70
C GLU A 199 14.73 -10.18 -2.64
N GLY A 200 15.24 -10.88 -3.66
CA GLY A 200 15.14 -12.33 -3.81
C GLY A 200 13.91 -12.83 -4.58
N CYS A 201 12.89 -12.00 -4.81
CA CYS A 201 11.69 -12.35 -5.57
C CYS A 201 11.95 -12.27 -7.09
N ARG A 202 11.67 -13.38 -7.81
CA ARG A 202 11.78 -13.47 -9.28
C ARG A 202 10.45 -13.39 -10.01
N SER A 203 9.34 -13.29 -9.29
CA SER A 203 8.03 -12.98 -9.84
C SER A 203 8.00 -11.57 -10.45
N TYR A 204 7.05 -11.36 -11.34
CA TYR A 204 6.74 -10.06 -11.91
C TYR A 204 6.18 -9.13 -10.83
N ASP A 205 5.23 -9.61 -10.03
CA ASP A 205 4.76 -8.92 -8.83
C ASP A 205 5.64 -9.26 -7.62
N VAL A 206 6.14 -8.21 -6.94
CA VAL A 206 6.98 -8.33 -5.74
C VAL A 206 6.24 -7.88 -4.47
N GLY A 207 4.93 -7.66 -4.58
CA GLY A 207 4.01 -7.27 -3.51
C GLY A 207 4.11 -5.81 -3.10
N TRP A 208 4.91 -5.01 -3.81
CA TRP A 208 5.05 -3.60 -3.53
C TRP A 208 5.33 -2.77 -4.78
N VAL A 209 4.89 -1.52 -4.78
CA VAL A 209 5.03 -0.58 -5.90
C VAL A 209 5.53 0.78 -5.41
N LYS A 210 6.32 1.46 -6.24
CA LYS A 210 6.59 2.90 -6.06
C LYS A 210 5.42 3.69 -6.65
N ALA A 211 4.58 4.29 -5.83
CA ALA A 211 3.47 5.13 -6.29
C ALA A 211 3.83 6.61 -6.15
N ALA A 212 3.62 7.40 -7.20
CA ALA A 212 3.88 8.83 -7.16
C ALA A 212 3.05 9.51 -6.07
N ALA A 213 3.70 10.32 -5.22
CA ALA A 213 3.09 10.87 -4.02
C ALA A 213 1.84 11.73 -4.32
N ARG A 214 1.89 12.49 -5.42
CA ARG A 214 0.76 13.30 -5.91
C ARG A 214 -0.47 12.46 -6.32
N MET A 215 -0.30 11.21 -6.73
CA MET A 215 -1.42 10.36 -7.18
C MET A 215 -2.09 9.60 -6.03
N LEU A 216 -1.52 9.66 -4.80
CA LEU A 216 -1.96 8.86 -3.67
C LEU A 216 -3.42 9.07 -3.29
N MET A 217 -3.88 10.32 -3.35
CA MET A 217 -5.28 10.69 -3.19
C MET A 217 -5.72 11.55 -4.38
N PRO A 218 -6.97 11.39 -4.85
CA PRO A 218 -7.88 10.28 -4.55
C PRO A 218 -7.65 9.06 -5.46
N TRP A 219 -6.85 9.15 -6.52
CA TRP A 219 -6.79 8.12 -7.57
C TRP A 219 -6.28 6.77 -7.09
N VAL A 220 -5.02 6.69 -6.63
CA VAL A 220 -4.43 5.43 -6.18
C VAL A 220 -5.25 4.85 -5.02
N TYR A 221 -5.69 5.69 -4.08
CA TYR A 221 -6.54 5.24 -2.98
C TYR A 221 -7.85 4.63 -3.48
N ALA A 222 -8.58 5.25 -4.41
CA ALA A 222 -9.82 4.70 -4.93
C ALA A 222 -9.60 3.40 -5.75
N MET A 223 -8.47 3.30 -6.46
CA MET A 223 -8.13 2.10 -7.22
C MET A 223 -7.83 0.93 -6.31
N LEU A 224 -6.99 1.11 -5.29
CA LEU A 224 -6.64 0.07 -4.32
C LEU A 224 -7.82 -0.40 -3.46
N SER A 225 -8.93 0.34 -3.42
CA SER A 225 -10.19 -0.12 -2.79
C SER A 225 -10.97 -1.11 -3.67
N LYS A 226 -10.37 -1.61 -4.76
CA LYS A 226 -10.95 -2.61 -5.65
C LYS A 226 -10.14 -3.89 -5.50
N GLY A 227 -10.81 -5.04 -5.44
CA GLY A 227 -10.12 -6.35 -5.31
C GLY A 227 -9.13 -6.66 -6.45
N GLU A 228 -9.25 -5.98 -7.60
CA GLU A 228 -8.33 -6.06 -8.75
C GLU A 228 -7.56 -4.73 -8.95
N GLY A 229 -7.64 -3.81 -7.99
CA GLY A 229 -7.06 -2.47 -8.07
C GLY A 229 -5.54 -2.48 -8.14
N TRP A 230 -4.93 -3.51 -7.57
CA TRP A 230 -3.49 -3.70 -7.55
C TRP A 230 -2.91 -3.75 -8.97
N ASP A 231 -3.49 -4.54 -9.87
CA ASP A 231 -3.01 -4.69 -11.26
C ASP A 231 -3.00 -3.36 -12.03
N TRP A 232 -3.91 -2.44 -11.69
CA TRP A 232 -3.96 -1.11 -12.30
C TRP A 232 -2.88 -0.19 -11.77
N VAL A 233 -2.49 -0.33 -10.50
CA VAL A 233 -1.50 0.54 -9.85
C VAL A 233 -0.10 -0.03 -10.00
N TYR A 234 0.04 -1.35 -10.09
CA TYR A 234 1.32 -2.05 -10.04
C TYR A 234 2.16 -1.75 -11.28
N VAL A 235 3.37 -1.28 -11.01
CA VAL A 235 4.46 -1.21 -11.98
C VAL A 235 5.68 -1.78 -11.28
N ARG A 236 6.31 -2.77 -11.91
CA ARG A 236 7.45 -3.45 -11.32
C ARG A 236 8.57 -2.46 -10.98
N PRO A 237 9.03 -2.37 -9.72
CA PRO A 237 10.16 -1.53 -9.35
C PRO A 237 11.41 -1.86 -10.19
N PRO A 238 12.32 -0.89 -10.43
CA PRO A 238 12.41 0.43 -9.81
C PRO A 238 11.55 1.52 -10.47
N ALA A 239 10.72 1.19 -11.46
CA ALA A 239 9.83 2.16 -12.09
C ALA A 239 8.78 2.70 -11.11
N ILE A 240 8.31 3.92 -11.36
CA ILE A 240 7.32 4.62 -10.55
C ILE A 240 5.97 4.53 -11.28
N SER A 241 4.94 4.10 -10.57
CA SER A 241 3.55 4.18 -10.99
C SER A 241 3.06 5.62 -10.95
N LYS A 242 2.53 6.09 -12.09
CA LYS A 242 2.08 7.47 -12.34
C LYS A 242 0.57 7.55 -12.61
N LEU A 243 -0.14 6.45 -12.34
CA LEU A 243 -1.53 6.21 -12.69
C LEU A 243 -2.52 7.10 -11.94
#